data_AF-A0A436EDG6-F1
#
_entry.id   AF-A0A436EDG6-F1
#
_cell.length_a   1.000
_cell.length_b   1.000
_cell.length_c   1.000
_cell.angle_alpha   90.00
_cell.angle_beta   90.00
_cell.angle_gamma   90.00
#
_symmetry.space_group_name_H-M   'P 1'
#
loop_
_entity.id
_entity.type
_entity.pdbx_description
1 polymer ?
#
loop_
_entity_poly.entity_id
_entity_poly.type
_entity_poly.pdbx_seq_one_letter_code
_entity_poly.pdbx_strand_id
1 'polypeptide(L)'
;RLDDAARAGWLYYVAGNTQDQIASTLGISRQTAQRLVSLAVSEGLIKVRVDHPIANCLDLAARLRSRFALDLVEVVPSDPNSSSTTIGIAEAAAAEIERRLRSPTPIVMAIGTGRTLKAAIEQLPPMECPQHKVVSLTGNISPDGSAAFYNVIFTMADRVKARSFPMPLPVIASSPEEREMLLNQPMIQPTLALAAEADVTFIGIGDLGPKAPLYEDGFISESELKALQKA
;
A
#
# COMPACT_ATOMS: atom_id res chain seq x y z
N ARG A 1 8.65 42.18 4.41
CA ARG A 1 9.02 40.74 4.29
C ARG A 1 7.79 39.83 4.30
N LEU A 2 7.01 39.74 5.38
CA LEU A 2 5.74 38.97 5.34
C LEU A 2 4.69 39.62 4.42
N ASP A 3 4.62 40.95 4.37
CA ASP A 3 3.73 41.67 3.44
C ASP A 3 4.07 41.39 1.96
N ASP A 4 5.36 41.35 1.62
CA ASP A 4 5.83 41.05 0.27
C ASP A 4 5.55 39.59 -0.09
N ALA A 5 5.66 38.68 0.88
CA ALA A 5 5.29 37.28 0.72
C ALA A 5 3.78 37.14 0.51
N ALA A 6 2.94 37.79 1.33
CA ALA A 6 1.49 37.79 1.15
C ALA A 6 1.07 38.31 -0.23
N ARG A 7 1.67 39.42 -0.70
CA ARG A 7 1.41 39.99 -2.03
C ARG A 7 1.86 39.06 -3.15
N ALA A 8 3.06 38.47 -3.06
CA ALA A 8 3.54 37.50 -4.05
C ALA A 8 2.65 36.25 -4.09
N GLY A 9 2.24 35.72 -2.93
CA GLY A 9 1.33 34.60 -2.80
C GLY A 9 -0.05 34.87 -3.42
N TRP A 10 -0.62 36.05 -3.18
CA TRP A 10 -1.91 36.45 -3.79
C TRP A 10 -1.81 36.56 -5.32
N LEU A 11 -0.76 37.21 -5.83
CA LEU A 11 -0.55 37.34 -7.29
C LEU A 11 -0.41 35.98 -7.97
N TYR A 12 0.22 35.01 -7.31
CA TYR A 12 0.39 33.67 -7.85
C TYR A 12 -0.91 32.85 -7.80
N TYR A 13 -1.49 32.67 -6.62
CA TYR A 13 -2.59 31.73 -6.40
C TYR A 13 -3.98 32.29 -6.75
N VAL A 14 -4.17 33.61 -6.66
CA VAL A 14 -5.47 34.26 -6.93
C VAL A 14 -5.47 34.93 -8.30
N ALA A 15 -4.43 35.68 -8.64
CA ALA A 15 -4.35 36.37 -9.93
C ALA A 15 -3.78 35.50 -11.07
N GLY A 16 -3.21 34.33 -10.77
CA GLY A 16 -2.71 33.39 -11.78
C GLY A 16 -1.43 33.84 -12.48
N ASN A 17 -0.69 34.79 -11.92
CA ASN A 17 0.53 35.32 -12.52
C ASN A 17 1.68 34.30 -12.46
N THR A 18 2.49 34.25 -13.51
CA THR A 18 3.76 33.51 -13.49
C THR A 18 4.79 34.19 -12.58
N GLN A 19 5.81 33.46 -12.15
CA GLN A 19 6.88 34.02 -11.30
C GLN A 19 7.63 35.18 -11.96
N ASP A 20 7.75 35.18 -13.30
CA ASP A 20 8.37 36.27 -14.06
C ASP A 20 7.47 37.53 -14.06
N GLN A 21 6.15 37.36 -14.17
CA GLN A 21 5.18 38.46 -14.07
C GLN A 21 5.14 39.05 -12.66
N ILE A 22 5.23 38.21 -11.62
CA ILE A 22 5.31 38.65 -10.22
C ILE A 22 6.60 39.43 -9.97
N ALA A 23 7.73 38.93 -10.48
CA ALA A 23 9.02 39.59 -10.38
C ALA A 23 9.00 40.99 -10.99
N SER A 24 8.45 41.12 -12.20
CA SER A 24 8.23 42.41 -12.86
C SER A 24 7.31 43.34 -12.06
N THR A 25 6.17 42.80 -11.56
CA THR A 25 5.17 43.57 -10.79
C THR A 25 5.73 44.11 -9.47
N LEU A 26 6.60 43.34 -8.81
CA LEU A 26 7.16 43.68 -7.50
C LEU A 26 8.55 44.34 -7.59
N GLY A 27 9.13 44.49 -8.78
CA GLY A 27 10.46 45.08 -8.96
C GLY A 27 11.60 44.24 -8.37
N ILE A 28 11.46 42.91 -8.38
CA ILE A 28 12.40 41.96 -7.78
C ILE A 28 12.87 40.93 -8.80
N SER A 29 13.89 40.13 -8.45
CA SER A 29 14.31 39.01 -9.30
C SER A 29 13.29 37.86 -9.25
N ARG A 30 13.22 37.06 -10.32
CA ARG A 30 12.41 35.83 -10.38
C ARG A 30 12.68 34.88 -9.20
N GLN A 31 13.94 34.71 -8.82
CA GLN A 31 14.35 33.88 -7.68
C GLN A 31 13.78 34.41 -6.35
N THR A 32 13.75 35.74 -6.19
CA THR A 32 13.16 36.37 -5.01
C THR A 32 11.64 36.22 -5.01
N ALA A 33 10.98 36.38 -6.17
CA ALA A 33 9.55 36.13 -6.31
C ALA A 33 9.16 34.69 -5.94
N GLN A 34 9.92 33.69 -6.41
CA GLN A 34 9.72 32.29 -6.03
C GLN A 34 9.88 32.08 -4.52
N ARG A 35 10.95 32.62 -3.91
CA ARG A 35 11.16 32.53 -2.45
C ARG A 35 10.02 33.17 -1.66
N LEU A 36 9.49 34.30 -2.11
CA LEU A 36 8.38 35.00 -1.44
C LEU A 36 7.07 34.22 -1.55
N VAL A 37 6.77 33.60 -2.70
CA VAL A 37 5.61 32.70 -2.85
C VAL A 37 5.73 31.50 -1.91
N SER A 38 6.90 30.85 -1.86
CA SER A 38 7.14 29.74 -0.93
C SER A 38 7.03 30.17 0.53
N LEU A 39 7.57 31.34 0.88
CA LEU A 39 7.49 31.90 2.23
C LEU A 39 6.03 32.19 2.64
N ALA A 40 5.19 32.66 1.72
CA ALA A 40 3.78 32.91 1.98
C ALA A 40 3.00 31.63 2.36
N VAL A 41 3.37 30.51 1.75
CA VAL A 41 2.79 29.19 2.06
C VAL A 41 3.36 28.64 3.38
N SER A 42 4.68 28.69 3.58
CA SER A 42 5.31 28.14 4.80
C SER A 42 4.91 28.88 6.07
N GLU A 43 4.68 30.19 5.98
CA GLU A 43 4.21 31.04 7.09
C GLU A 43 2.67 31.03 7.25
N GLY A 44 1.96 30.25 6.43
CA GLY A 44 0.50 30.09 6.52
C GLY A 44 -0.32 31.33 6.11
N LEU A 45 0.27 32.29 5.40
CA LEU A 45 -0.40 33.49 4.91
C LEU A 45 -1.41 33.19 3.79
N ILE A 46 -1.19 32.10 3.05
CA ILE A 46 -2.08 31.60 2.00
C ILE A 46 -2.57 30.19 2.37
N LYS A 47 -3.89 29.99 2.29
CA LYS A 47 -4.53 28.67 2.41
C LYS A 47 -5.09 28.27 1.05
N VAL A 48 -4.52 27.25 0.43
CA VAL A 48 -5.05 26.69 -0.83
C VAL A 48 -6.14 25.69 -0.47
N ARG A 49 -7.36 25.94 -0.95
CA ARG A 49 -8.47 24.99 -0.86
C ARG A 49 -8.63 24.32 -2.23
N VAL A 50 -8.48 22.99 -2.26
CA VAL A 50 -8.75 22.17 -3.45
C VAL A 50 -10.13 21.57 -3.26
N ASP A 51 -11.07 21.87 -4.17
CA ASP A 51 -12.43 21.33 -4.13
C ASP A 51 -12.54 20.11 -5.06
N HIS A 52 -12.06 18.96 -4.58
CA HIS A 52 -12.07 17.69 -5.31
C HIS A 52 -12.02 16.52 -4.31
N PRO A 53 -12.63 15.34 -4.58
CA PRO A 53 -12.51 14.17 -3.71
C PRO A 53 -11.07 13.78 -3.35
N ILE A 54 -10.13 14.02 -4.28
CA ILE A 54 -8.69 13.83 -4.05
C ILE A 54 -8.17 14.72 -2.91
N ALA A 55 -8.68 15.94 -2.75
CA ALA A 55 -8.24 16.84 -1.67
C ALA A 55 -8.55 16.26 -0.29
N ASN A 56 -9.74 15.66 -0.11
CA ASN A 56 -10.11 14.98 1.12
C ASN A 56 -9.22 13.75 1.38
N CYS A 57 -8.88 13.02 0.32
CA CYS A 57 -7.96 11.89 0.42
C CYS A 57 -6.55 12.33 0.83
N LEU A 58 -6.03 13.41 0.22
CA LEU A 58 -4.73 13.98 0.56
C LEU A 58 -4.67 14.50 2.01
N ASP A 59 -5.71 15.19 2.47
CA ASP A 59 -5.82 15.64 3.87
C ASP A 59 -5.85 14.44 4.83
N LEU A 60 -6.69 13.44 4.53
CA LEU A 60 -6.78 12.24 5.36
C LEU A 60 -5.46 11.47 5.41
N ALA A 61 -4.78 11.32 4.27
CA ALA A 61 -3.47 10.69 4.19
C ALA A 61 -2.44 11.42 5.06
N ALA A 62 -2.38 12.75 4.97
CA ALA A 62 -1.47 13.58 5.78
C ALA A 62 -1.77 13.44 7.29
N ARG A 63 -3.05 13.44 7.68
CA ARG A 63 -3.49 13.27 9.07
C ARG A 63 -3.18 11.89 9.62
N LEU A 64 -3.43 10.83 8.86
CA LEU A 64 -3.07 9.46 9.24
C LEU A 64 -1.56 9.32 9.40
N ARG A 65 -0.79 9.84 8.44
CA ARG A 65 0.67 9.83 8.47
C ARG A 65 1.21 10.49 9.73
N SER A 66 0.73 11.69 10.04
CA SER A 66 1.16 12.44 11.23
C SER A 66 0.71 11.77 12.53
N ARG A 67 -0.50 11.22 12.58
CA ARG A 67 -1.06 10.63 13.80
C ARG A 67 -0.36 9.33 14.18
N PHE A 68 -0.03 8.50 13.19
CA PHE A 68 0.51 7.15 13.40
C PHE A 68 2.01 7.05 13.07
N ALA A 69 2.67 8.18 12.77
CA ALA A 69 4.09 8.25 12.41
C ALA A 69 4.48 7.28 11.28
N LEU A 70 3.65 7.22 10.23
CA LEU A 70 3.86 6.34 9.08
C LEU A 70 4.80 7.00 8.06
N ASP A 71 5.64 6.20 7.40
CA ASP A 71 6.54 6.70 6.36
C ASP A 71 5.79 7.12 5.09
N LEU A 72 4.80 6.32 4.70
CA LEU A 72 3.97 6.49 3.52
C LEU A 72 2.51 6.20 3.88
N VAL A 73 1.61 7.06 3.42
CA VAL A 73 0.16 6.83 3.49
C VAL A 73 -0.44 7.25 2.17
N GLU A 74 -1.24 6.36 1.60
CA GLU A 74 -2.05 6.63 0.43
C GLU A 74 -3.52 6.39 0.79
N VAL A 75 -4.35 7.37 0.47
CA VAL A 75 -5.80 7.27 0.60
C VAL A 75 -6.36 7.45 -0.79
N VAL A 76 -7.20 6.51 -1.19
CA VAL A 76 -7.82 6.48 -2.51
C VAL A 76 -9.30 6.85 -2.41
N PRO A 77 -9.87 7.51 -3.43
CA PRO A 77 -11.30 7.73 -3.48
C PRO A 77 -12.07 6.41 -3.52
N SER A 78 -13.20 6.35 -2.83
CA SER A 78 -14.17 5.26 -2.93
C SER A 78 -15.36 5.70 -3.79
N ASP A 79 -15.86 4.83 -4.68
CA ASP A 79 -17.14 5.04 -5.35
C ASP A 79 -18.30 4.68 -4.40
N PRO A 80 -19.18 5.63 -4.02
CA PRO A 80 -20.32 5.35 -3.14
C PRO A 80 -21.33 4.35 -3.71
N ASN A 81 -21.35 4.16 -5.03
CA ASN A 81 -22.28 3.26 -5.71
C ASN A 81 -21.68 1.86 -5.96
N SER A 82 -20.37 1.69 -5.74
CA SER A 82 -19.70 0.41 -5.86
C SER A 82 -19.83 -0.37 -4.56
N SER A 83 -20.17 -1.66 -4.66
CA SER A 83 -20.08 -2.59 -3.53
C SER A 83 -18.64 -2.98 -3.18
N SER A 84 -17.67 -2.65 -4.04
CA SER A 84 -16.26 -2.97 -3.85
C SER A 84 -15.44 -1.70 -3.64
N THR A 85 -14.93 -1.52 -2.43
CA THR A 85 -13.91 -0.51 -2.10
C THR A 85 -12.49 -0.98 -2.45
N THR A 86 -12.34 -2.20 -2.95
CA THR A 86 -11.05 -2.86 -3.16
C THR A 86 -10.29 -2.29 -4.34
N ILE A 87 -10.97 -1.78 -5.38
CA ILE A 87 -10.35 -1.42 -6.67
C ILE A 87 -9.30 -0.32 -6.50
N GLY A 88 -9.66 0.82 -5.90
CA GLY A 88 -8.69 1.91 -5.73
C GLY A 88 -7.50 1.51 -4.87
N ILE A 89 -7.73 0.71 -3.81
CA ILE A 89 -6.65 0.25 -2.92
C ILE A 89 -5.74 -0.73 -3.68
N ALA A 90 -6.32 -1.59 -4.52
CA ALA A 90 -5.57 -2.50 -5.36
C ALA A 90 -4.69 -1.76 -6.38
N GLU A 91 -5.19 -0.70 -7.01
CA GLU A 91 -4.41 0.13 -7.93
C GLU A 91 -3.23 0.82 -7.22
N ALA A 92 -3.46 1.44 -6.06
CA ALA A 92 -2.42 2.07 -5.25
C ALA A 92 -1.37 1.04 -4.79
N ALA A 93 -1.82 -0.12 -4.31
CA ALA A 93 -0.92 -1.21 -3.90
C ALA A 93 -0.11 -1.76 -5.08
N ALA A 94 -0.72 -1.92 -6.26
CA ALA A 94 -0.04 -2.35 -7.48
C ALA A 94 1.05 -1.36 -7.88
N ALA A 95 0.78 -0.06 -7.82
CA ALA A 95 1.75 0.98 -8.12
C ALA A 95 2.95 0.95 -7.17
N GLU A 96 2.75 0.74 -5.87
CA GLU A 96 3.85 0.60 -4.92
C GLU A 96 4.64 -0.70 -5.13
N ILE A 97 3.97 -1.83 -5.41
CA ILE A 97 4.63 -3.10 -5.76
C ILE A 97 5.50 -2.91 -7.02
N GLU A 98 4.93 -2.33 -8.07
CA GLU A 98 5.64 -2.03 -9.32
C GLU A 98 6.86 -1.13 -9.06
N ARG A 99 6.70 -0.07 -8.27
CA ARG A 99 7.80 0.83 -7.92
C ARG A 99 8.96 0.10 -7.24
N ARG A 100 8.66 -0.84 -6.34
CA ARG A 100 9.68 -1.69 -5.69
C ARG A 100 10.36 -2.62 -6.69
N LEU A 101 9.59 -3.24 -7.59
CA LEU A 101 10.10 -4.17 -8.60
C LEU A 101 10.89 -3.50 -9.75
N ARG A 102 10.74 -2.20 -9.95
CA ARG A 102 11.57 -1.42 -10.89
C ARG A 102 12.97 -1.13 -10.37
N SER A 103 13.24 -1.41 -9.09
CA SER A 103 14.58 -1.24 -8.51
C SER A 103 15.60 -2.16 -9.20
N PRO A 104 16.78 -1.66 -9.61
CA PRO A 104 17.84 -2.52 -10.10
C PRO A 104 18.50 -3.33 -8.96
N THR A 105 18.37 -2.88 -7.71
CA THR A 105 18.89 -3.58 -6.54
C THR A 105 18.02 -4.80 -6.25
N PRO A 106 18.60 -6.02 -6.18
CA PRO A 106 17.88 -7.23 -5.77
C PRO A 106 17.16 -7.02 -4.44
N ILE A 107 15.92 -7.50 -4.36
CA ILE A 107 15.12 -7.49 -3.13
C ILE A 107 14.40 -8.81 -2.97
N VAL A 108 14.10 -9.14 -1.72
CA VAL A 108 13.18 -10.19 -1.32
C VAL A 108 11.85 -9.52 -0.96
N MET A 109 10.83 -9.79 -1.77
CA MET A 109 9.47 -9.29 -1.56
C MET A 109 8.60 -10.39 -0.95
N ALA A 110 8.11 -10.16 0.26
CA ALA A 110 7.18 -11.05 0.91
C ALA A 110 5.72 -10.61 0.66
N ILE A 111 4.87 -11.57 0.30
CA ILE A 111 3.46 -11.32 -0.03
C ILE A 111 2.58 -12.19 0.85
N GLY A 112 1.59 -11.57 1.48
CA GLY A 112 0.51 -12.25 2.19
C GLY A 112 -0.54 -12.82 1.25
N THR A 113 -1.76 -12.94 1.75
CA THR A 113 -2.91 -13.47 1.01
C THR A 113 -4.11 -12.54 1.15
N GLY A 114 -5.10 -12.69 0.27
CA GLY A 114 -6.39 -12.02 0.38
C GLY A 114 -6.83 -11.27 -0.88
N ARG A 115 -8.10 -10.85 -0.87
CA ARG A 115 -8.82 -10.23 -1.99
C ARG A 115 -8.12 -8.98 -2.52
N THR A 116 -7.65 -8.11 -1.63
CA THR A 116 -6.96 -6.86 -2.00
C THR A 116 -5.62 -7.10 -2.69
N LEU A 117 -4.80 -7.99 -2.16
CA LEU A 117 -3.50 -8.31 -2.76
C LEU A 117 -3.66 -9.05 -4.09
N LYS A 118 -4.66 -9.93 -4.20
CA LYS A 118 -5.04 -10.55 -5.48
C LYS A 118 -5.39 -9.51 -6.54
N ALA A 119 -6.29 -8.59 -6.21
CA ALA A 119 -6.67 -7.52 -7.11
C ALA A 119 -5.46 -6.64 -7.49
N ALA A 120 -4.57 -6.33 -6.54
CA ALA A 120 -3.37 -5.52 -6.82
C ALA A 120 -2.42 -6.22 -7.80
N ILE A 121 -2.17 -7.51 -7.60
CA ILE A 121 -1.27 -8.29 -8.47
C ILE A 121 -1.84 -8.47 -9.87
N GLU A 122 -3.17 -8.58 -10.00
CA GLU A 122 -3.86 -8.61 -11.29
C GLU A 122 -3.71 -7.29 -12.08
N GLN A 123 -3.48 -6.16 -11.39
CA GLN A 123 -3.26 -4.85 -12.02
C GLN A 123 -1.81 -4.61 -12.45
N LEU A 124 -0.85 -5.41 -11.99
CA LEU A 124 0.55 -5.22 -12.37
C LEU A 124 0.73 -5.35 -13.89
N PRO A 125 1.55 -4.52 -14.54
CA PRO A 125 1.95 -4.74 -15.93
C PRO A 125 2.86 -5.98 -16.03
N PRO A 126 3.03 -6.59 -17.22
CA PRO A 126 4.06 -7.60 -17.40
C PRO A 126 5.44 -6.95 -17.27
N MET A 127 6.33 -7.58 -16.52
CA MET A 127 7.66 -7.07 -16.19
C MET A 127 8.69 -8.21 -16.22
N GLU A 128 9.97 -7.87 -16.39
CA GLU A 128 11.09 -8.80 -16.24
C GLU A 128 11.97 -8.37 -15.09
N CYS A 129 11.79 -9.02 -13.95
CA CYS A 129 12.49 -8.72 -12.71
C CYS A 129 13.20 -9.96 -12.14
N PRO A 130 14.04 -10.69 -12.92
CA PRO A 130 14.66 -11.93 -12.48
C PRO A 130 15.62 -11.76 -11.31
N GLN A 131 16.10 -10.54 -11.06
CA GLN A 131 16.95 -10.20 -9.92
C GLN A 131 16.22 -10.25 -8.57
N HIS A 132 14.89 -10.19 -8.56
CA HIS A 132 14.09 -10.22 -7.34
C HIS A 132 13.64 -11.63 -6.98
N LYS A 133 13.34 -11.83 -5.69
CA LYS A 133 12.71 -13.03 -5.17
C LYS A 133 11.36 -12.66 -4.58
N VAL A 134 10.33 -13.47 -4.83
CA VAL A 134 9.02 -13.30 -4.22
C VAL A 134 8.72 -14.49 -3.33
N VAL A 135 8.35 -14.26 -2.08
CA VAL A 135 8.10 -15.32 -1.09
C VAL A 135 6.69 -15.18 -0.49
N SER A 136 6.01 -16.31 -0.31
CA SER A 136 4.70 -16.35 0.34
C SER A 136 4.84 -16.36 1.86
N LEU A 137 4.07 -15.52 2.55
CA LEU A 137 4.03 -15.48 4.03
C LEU A 137 3.07 -16.49 4.63
N THR A 138 2.06 -16.90 3.87
CA THR A 138 1.01 -17.80 4.33
C THR A 138 1.03 -19.09 3.53
N GLY A 139 0.53 -20.16 4.15
CA GLY A 139 0.23 -21.41 3.47
C GLY A 139 -0.65 -21.22 2.23
N ASN A 140 -0.58 -22.15 1.30
CA ASN A 140 -1.30 -22.11 0.03
C ASN A 140 -2.34 -23.23 -0.12
N ILE A 141 -2.66 -23.95 0.97
CA ILE A 141 -3.66 -25.02 0.98
C ILE A 141 -4.85 -24.58 1.85
N SER A 142 -6.04 -24.61 1.26
CA SER A 142 -7.33 -24.36 1.91
C SER A 142 -7.75 -25.53 2.83
N PRO A 143 -8.71 -25.34 3.76
CA PRO A 143 -9.20 -26.42 4.63
C PRO A 143 -9.78 -27.64 3.89
N ASP A 144 -10.31 -27.44 2.68
CA ASP A 144 -10.83 -28.51 1.82
C ASP A 144 -9.75 -29.20 0.96
N GLY A 145 -8.47 -28.84 1.14
CA GLY A 145 -7.34 -29.37 0.39
C GLY A 145 -7.12 -28.74 -0.98
N SER A 146 -7.96 -27.79 -1.39
CA SER A 146 -7.76 -27.02 -2.63
C SER A 146 -6.62 -26.01 -2.50
N ALA A 147 -6.11 -25.48 -3.62
CA ALA A 147 -5.20 -24.34 -3.58
C ALA A 147 -5.95 -23.13 -3.00
N ALA A 148 -5.31 -22.41 -2.06
CA ALA A 148 -5.89 -21.22 -1.44
C ALA A 148 -6.33 -20.22 -2.53
N PHE A 149 -7.60 -19.80 -2.46
CA PHE A 149 -8.27 -18.95 -3.46
C PHE A 149 -7.52 -17.65 -3.79
N TYR A 150 -6.73 -17.15 -2.84
CA TYR A 150 -5.96 -15.91 -2.98
C TYR A 150 -4.44 -16.16 -2.98
N ASN A 151 -4.00 -17.37 -3.34
CA ASN A 151 -2.58 -17.64 -3.55
C ASN A 151 -2.10 -16.96 -4.85
N VAL A 152 -1.57 -15.77 -4.68
CA VAL A 152 -1.13 -14.87 -5.75
C VAL A 152 0.31 -15.08 -6.20
N ILE A 153 1.06 -15.95 -5.50
CA ILE A 153 2.50 -16.07 -5.68
C ILE A 153 2.88 -16.51 -7.10
N PHE A 154 2.13 -17.43 -7.69
CA PHE A 154 2.38 -17.95 -9.03
C PHE A 154 1.98 -16.95 -10.11
N THR A 155 0.82 -16.30 -9.95
CA THR A 155 0.36 -15.22 -10.84
C THR A 155 1.37 -14.08 -10.85
N MET A 156 1.84 -13.66 -9.68
CA MET A 156 2.84 -12.61 -9.58
C MET A 156 4.16 -13.03 -10.23
N ALA A 157 4.66 -14.23 -9.94
CA ALA A 157 5.90 -14.73 -10.51
C ALA A 157 5.86 -14.80 -12.04
N ASP A 158 4.75 -15.26 -12.61
CA ASP A 158 4.57 -15.29 -14.06
C ASP A 158 4.50 -13.88 -14.65
N ARG A 159 3.85 -12.94 -13.94
CA ARG A 159 3.69 -11.57 -14.40
C ARG A 159 4.99 -10.77 -14.42
N VAL A 160 5.84 -10.97 -13.40
CA VAL A 160 7.07 -10.18 -13.21
C VAL A 160 8.35 -10.96 -13.52
N LYS A 161 8.22 -12.22 -13.95
CA LYS A 161 9.31 -13.15 -14.28
C LYS A 161 10.38 -13.25 -13.19
N ALA A 162 9.98 -13.09 -11.92
CA ALA A 162 10.82 -13.28 -10.75
C ALA A 162 10.68 -14.71 -10.21
N ARG A 163 11.71 -15.19 -9.51
CA ARG A 163 11.65 -16.50 -8.87
C ARG A 163 10.73 -16.45 -7.65
N SER A 164 9.77 -17.37 -7.59
CA SER A 164 8.85 -17.49 -6.46
C SER A 164 9.18 -18.63 -5.51
N PHE A 165 8.83 -18.41 -4.24
CA PHE A 165 9.01 -19.33 -3.13
C PHE A 165 7.66 -19.48 -2.41
N PRO A 166 6.79 -20.41 -2.84
CA PRO A 166 5.52 -20.66 -2.17
C PRO A 166 5.73 -21.29 -0.79
N MET A 167 4.73 -21.18 0.08
CA MET A 167 4.68 -21.87 1.37
C MET A 167 3.73 -23.07 1.22
N PRO A 168 4.25 -24.30 0.99
CA PRO A 168 3.42 -25.48 0.69
C PRO A 168 2.83 -26.09 1.96
N LEU A 169 2.11 -25.28 2.74
CA LEU A 169 1.50 -25.64 4.01
C LEU A 169 0.01 -25.25 3.98
N PRO A 170 -0.83 -25.88 4.84
CA PRO A 170 -2.15 -25.32 5.14
C PRO A 170 -2.03 -23.92 5.73
N VAL A 171 -3.02 -23.07 5.46
CA VAL A 171 -3.10 -21.73 6.08
C VAL A 171 -3.28 -21.85 7.59
N ILE A 172 -4.09 -22.81 8.03
CA ILE A 172 -4.38 -23.10 9.43
C ILE A 172 -4.09 -24.58 9.69
N ALA A 173 -3.25 -24.85 10.68
CA ALA A 173 -3.03 -26.20 11.19
C ALA A 173 -4.14 -26.57 12.19
N SER A 174 -4.45 -27.86 12.29
CA SER A 174 -5.50 -28.41 13.15
C SER A 174 -5.12 -28.38 14.64
N SER A 175 -3.82 -28.32 14.94
CA SER A 175 -3.32 -28.20 16.32
C SER A 175 -1.96 -27.48 16.38
N PRO A 176 -1.55 -26.99 17.56
CA PRO A 176 -0.22 -26.44 17.79
C PRO A 176 0.92 -27.43 17.46
N GLU A 177 0.72 -28.71 17.78
CA GLU A 177 1.69 -29.79 17.52
C GLU A 177 1.85 -30.04 16.02
N GLU A 178 0.74 -30.06 15.27
CA GLU A 178 0.78 -30.16 13.81
C GLU A 178 1.51 -28.96 13.20
N ARG A 179 1.21 -27.74 13.68
CA ARG A 179 1.92 -26.52 13.24
C ARG A 179 3.42 -26.65 13.45
N GLU A 180 3.85 -27.07 14.63
CA GLU A 180 5.29 -27.24 14.93
C GLU A 180 5.93 -28.30 14.03
N MET A 181 5.28 -29.44 13.87
CA MET A 181 5.74 -30.51 12.97
C MET A 181 5.91 -30.03 11.53
N LEU A 182 4.94 -29.27 11.01
CA LEU A 182 4.96 -28.72 9.65
C LEU A 182 6.08 -27.68 9.47
N LEU A 183 6.24 -26.77 10.43
CA LEU A 183 7.26 -25.73 10.38
C LEU A 183 8.68 -26.31 10.49
N ASN A 184 8.87 -27.41 11.24
CA ASN A 184 10.16 -28.07 11.40
C ASN A 184 10.58 -28.94 10.19
N GLN A 185 9.75 -29.04 9.14
CA GLN A 185 10.13 -29.77 7.94
C GLN A 185 11.33 -29.11 7.24
N PRO A 186 12.40 -29.86 6.91
CA PRO A 186 13.59 -29.30 6.27
C PRO A 186 13.33 -28.57 4.95
N MET A 187 12.29 -28.97 4.21
CA MET A 187 11.91 -28.31 2.95
C MET A 187 11.22 -26.95 3.16
N ILE A 188 10.68 -26.68 4.35
CA ILE A 188 9.99 -25.43 4.69
C ILE A 188 10.96 -24.37 5.22
N GLN A 189 11.98 -24.81 5.94
CA GLN A 189 12.97 -23.94 6.60
C GLN A 189 13.60 -22.90 5.66
N PRO A 190 14.04 -23.21 4.42
CA PRO A 190 14.58 -22.20 3.52
C PRO A 190 13.59 -21.10 3.14
N THR A 191 12.30 -21.45 2.95
CA THR A 191 11.25 -20.48 2.62
C THR A 191 10.95 -19.58 3.82
N LEU A 192 10.90 -20.15 5.03
CA LEU A 192 10.74 -19.36 6.27
C LEU A 192 11.91 -18.40 6.50
N ALA A 193 13.14 -18.87 6.32
CA ALA A 193 14.34 -18.03 6.43
C ALA A 193 14.31 -16.90 5.41
N LEU A 194 13.97 -17.19 4.15
CA LEU A 194 13.84 -16.18 3.10
C LEU A 194 12.75 -15.16 3.42
N ALA A 195 11.60 -15.59 3.95
CA ALA A 195 10.52 -14.69 4.37
C ALA A 195 10.95 -13.76 5.52
N ALA A 196 11.78 -14.25 6.45
CA ALA A 196 12.32 -13.44 7.54
C ALA A 196 13.34 -12.39 7.07
N GLU A 197 13.97 -12.60 5.92
CA GLU A 197 14.93 -11.68 5.28
C GLU A 197 14.25 -10.70 4.30
N ALA A 198 12.92 -10.60 4.29
CA ALA A 198 12.21 -9.76 3.34
C ALA A 198 12.54 -8.26 3.51
N ASP A 199 12.96 -7.61 2.40
CA ASP A 199 13.19 -6.16 2.34
C ASP A 199 11.88 -5.36 2.38
N VAL A 200 10.80 -5.97 1.87
CA VAL A 200 9.46 -5.38 1.85
C VAL A 200 8.41 -6.47 1.97
N THR A 201 7.38 -6.20 2.78
CA THR A 201 6.28 -7.11 3.04
C THR A 201 4.95 -6.43 2.70
N PHE A 202 4.14 -7.06 1.85
CA PHE A 202 2.77 -6.63 1.55
C PHE A 202 1.76 -7.56 2.21
N ILE A 203 0.94 -7.02 3.10
CA ILE A 203 -0.11 -7.75 3.82
C ILE A 203 -1.46 -7.06 3.69
N GLY A 204 -2.51 -7.86 3.64
CA GLY A 204 -3.87 -7.38 3.86
C GLY A 204 -4.18 -7.34 5.35
N ILE A 205 -5.03 -6.40 5.76
CA ILE A 205 -5.57 -6.33 7.11
C ILE A 205 -7.03 -6.77 7.03
N GLY A 206 -7.37 -7.86 7.72
CA GLY A 206 -8.75 -8.35 7.87
C GLY A 206 -9.37 -7.83 9.16
N ASP A 207 -10.68 -7.57 9.14
CA ASP A 207 -11.44 -7.29 10.35
C ASP A 207 -11.96 -8.59 11.00
N LEU A 208 -12.57 -8.44 12.17
CA LEU A 208 -13.29 -9.51 12.87
C LEU A 208 -14.80 -9.21 12.89
N GLY A 209 -15.32 -8.56 11.84
CA GLY A 209 -16.75 -8.27 11.74
C GLY A 209 -17.60 -9.53 11.47
N PRO A 210 -18.94 -9.41 11.45
CA PRO A 210 -19.82 -10.53 11.10
C PRO A 210 -19.59 -11.12 9.70
N LYS A 211 -18.93 -10.36 8.83
CA LYS A 211 -18.56 -10.73 7.46
C LYS A 211 -17.03 -10.76 7.28
N ALA A 212 -16.30 -11.06 8.35
CA ALA A 212 -14.85 -11.16 8.31
C ALA A 212 -14.42 -12.18 7.22
N PRO A 213 -13.44 -11.85 6.36
CA PRO A 213 -13.00 -12.76 5.31
C PRO A 213 -12.57 -14.14 5.82
N LEU A 214 -11.93 -14.22 7.00
CA LEU A 214 -11.54 -15.49 7.62
C LEU A 214 -12.73 -16.42 7.87
N TYR A 215 -13.89 -15.87 8.20
CA TYR A 215 -15.12 -16.63 8.41
C TYR A 215 -15.83 -16.94 7.09
N GLU A 216 -16.00 -15.94 6.21
CA GLU A 216 -16.65 -16.13 4.91
C GLU A 216 -15.92 -17.13 4.02
N ASP A 217 -14.59 -17.14 4.06
CA ASP A 217 -13.75 -18.06 3.30
C ASP A 217 -13.57 -19.43 4.00
N GLY A 218 -14.23 -19.65 5.15
CA GLY A 218 -14.28 -20.95 5.83
C GLY A 218 -13.00 -21.37 6.57
N PHE A 219 -12.06 -20.44 6.82
CA PHE A 219 -10.86 -20.72 7.60
C PHE A 219 -11.15 -20.89 9.10
N ILE A 220 -12.17 -20.19 9.60
CA ILE A 220 -12.63 -20.31 10.98
C ILE A 220 -14.13 -20.53 11.04
N SER A 221 -14.60 -21.22 12.07
CA SER A 221 -16.00 -21.38 12.40
C SER A 221 -16.60 -20.10 13.00
N GLU A 222 -17.93 -20.01 13.01
CA GLU A 222 -18.64 -18.93 13.69
C GLU A 222 -18.32 -18.89 15.20
N SER A 223 -18.10 -20.06 15.80
CA SER A 223 -17.75 -20.18 17.21
C SER A 223 -16.37 -19.59 17.52
N GLU A 224 -15.39 -19.83 16.65
CA GLU A 224 -14.05 -19.27 16.76
C GLU A 224 -14.04 -17.76 16.48
N LEU A 225 -14.80 -17.27 15.49
CA LEU A 225 -14.97 -15.83 15.27
C LEU A 225 -15.52 -15.14 16.52
N LYS A 226 -16.58 -15.70 17.13
CA LYS A 226 -17.15 -15.15 18.38
C LYS A 226 -16.18 -15.20 19.55
N ALA A 227 -15.28 -16.18 19.60
CA ALA A 227 -14.24 -16.23 20.61
C ALA A 227 -13.19 -15.12 20.38
N LEU A 228 -12.74 -14.93 19.14
CA LEU A 228 -11.80 -13.87 18.76
C LEU A 228 -12.34 -12.47 19.01
N GLN A 229 -13.63 -12.22 18.78
CA GLN A 229 -14.28 -10.93 19.05
C GLN A 229 -14.36 -10.57 20.54
N LYS A 230 -14.23 -11.57 21.44
CA LYS A 230 -14.29 -11.36 22.89
C LYS A 230 -12.92 -11.20 23.54
N ALA A 231 -11.87 -11.61 22.84
CA ALA A 231 -10.48 -11.51 23.30
C ALA A 231 -9.97 -10.07 23.18
#